data_AF-A0A8I0ALR8-F1
#
_entry.id   AF-A0A8I0ALR8-F1
#
_cell.length_a   1.000
_cell.length_b   1.000
_cell.length_c   1.000
_cell.angle_alpha   90.00
_cell.angle_beta   90.00
_cell.angle_gamma   90.00
#
_symmetry.space_group_name_H-M   'P 1'
#
loop_
_entity.id
_entity.type
_entity.pdbx_description
1 polymer ?
#
loop_
_entity_poly.entity_id
_entity_poly.type
_entity_poly.pdbx_seq_one_letter_code
_entity_poly.pdbx_strand_id
1 'polypeptide(L)'
;MEYRYDSVSGKYTSAWSVNEDGSVTVRFEVPFGCHATAVLPSVAETEKKNLQEEIKLEPGVHEFRYRTKRDYRKAYTMDSRLEEMQNDPRALEILERKMPLALAKIQGKDAEDLNLSLNELQYMFFLGFHPDMVQSAAEELLQLDVIYK
;
A
#
# COMPACT_ATOMS: atom_id res chain seq x y z
N MET A 1 13.67 0.05 4.82
CA MET A 1 13.47 -0.33 6.24
C MET A 1 14.18 -1.65 6.50
N GLU A 2 14.73 -1.87 7.69
CA GLU A 2 15.44 -3.11 8.05
C GLU A 2 14.96 -3.60 9.43
N TYR A 3 14.73 -4.90 9.53
CA TYR A 3 14.33 -5.60 10.75
C TYR A 3 15.27 -6.76 11.01
N ARG A 4 15.52 -7.04 12.29
CA ARG A 4 16.44 -8.08 12.74
C ARG A 4 15.78 -8.91 13.84
N TYR A 5 16.02 -10.21 13.82
CA TYR A 5 15.59 -11.14 14.85
C TYR A 5 16.74 -12.07 15.24
N ASP A 6 17.18 -11.96 16.48
CA ASP A 6 18.23 -12.81 17.05
C ASP A 6 17.60 -14.07 17.63
N SER A 7 17.71 -15.17 16.89
CA SER A 7 17.26 -16.49 17.34
C SER A 7 18.40 -17.27 17.99
N VAL A 8 18.08 -18.39 18.64
CA VAL A 8 19.07 -19.34 19.16
C VAL A 8 19.98 -19.90 18.05
N SER A 9 19.47 -19.99 16.82
CA SER A 9 20.19 -20.54 15.67
C SER A 9 20.94 -19.46 14.87
N GLY A 10 20.93 -18.21 15.32
CA GLY A 10 21.56 -17.08 14.67
C GLY A 10 20.59 -15.97 14.29
N LYS A 11 21.12 -14.94 13.64
CA LYS A 11 20.40 -13.69 13.32
C LYS A 11 19.75 -13.75 11.94
N TYR A 12 18.45 -13.51 11.91
CA TYR A 12 17.69 -13.28 10.69
C TYR A 12 17.56 -11.78 10.42
N THR A 13 17.79 -11.36 9.17
CA THR A 13 17.59 -9.96 8.74
C THR A 13 16.58 -9.93 7.59
N SER A 14 15.65 -8.97 7.64
CA SER A 14 14.72 -8.66 6.55
C SER A 14 14.75 -7.16 6.28
N ALA A 15 15.18 -6.79 5.08
CA ALA A 15 15.23 -5.41 4.64
C ALA A 15 14.45 -5.23 3.34
N TRP A 16 13.78 -4.09 3.20
CA TRP A 16 13.06 -3.76 1.97
C TRP A 16 13.08 -2.26 1.69
N SER A 17 12.98 -1.90 0.41
CA SER A 17 12.85 -0.52 -0.06
C SER A 17 12.00 -0.45 -1.33
N VAL A 18 11.22 0.62 -1.47
CA VAL A 18 10.58 0.98 -2.74
C VAL A 18 11.54 1.90 -3.49
N ASN A 19 11.83 1.54 -4.73
CA ASN A 19 12.73 2.28 -5.61
C ASN A 19 11.97 3.38 -6.37
N GLU A 20 12.70 4.34 -6.93
CA GLU A 20 12.14 5.47 -7.69
C GLU A 20 11.37 5.06 -8.95
N ASP A 21 11.61 3.86 -9.48
CA ASP A 21 10.89 3.31 -10.64
C ASP A 21 9.61 2.53 -10.24
N GLY A 22 9.28 2.51 -8.95
CA GLY A 22 8.16 1.77 -8.36
C GLY A 22 8.43 0.28 -8.11
N SER A 23 9.65 -0.21 -8.40
CA SER A 23 10.04 -1.57 -8.04
C SER A 23 10.35 -1.69 -6.55
N VAL A 24 10.22 -2.89 -5.99
CA VAL A 24 10.57 -3.19 -4.61
C VAL A 24 11.83 -4.04 -4.59
N THR A 25 12.81 -3.62 -3.79
CA THR A 25 14.00 -4.41 -3.47
C THR A 25 13.81 -5.01 -2.09
N VAL A 26 14.03 -6.31 -1.96
CA VAL A 26 14.01 -7.04 -0.70
C VAL A 26 15.33 -7.78 -0.51
N ARG A 27 15.85 -7.78 0.72
CA ARG A 27 17.07 -8.44 1.12
C ARG A 27 16.85 -9.23 2.40
N PHE A 28 17.14 -10.51 2.34
CA PHE A 28 17.02 -11.44 3.46
C PHE A 28 18.39 -12.01 3.83
N GLU A 29 18.61 -12.20 5.12
CA GLU A 29 19.78 -12.90 5.65
C GLU A 29 19.28 -14.06 6.52
N VAL A 30 19.64 -15.29 6.12
CA VAL A 30 19.28 -16.53 6.81
C VAL A 30 20.55 -17.13 7.42
N PRO A 31 20.57 -17.44 8.74
CA PRO A 31 21.72 -18.06 9.39
C PRO A 31 22.16 -19.40 8.77
N PHE A 32 23.41 -19.78 9.02
CA PHE A 32 23.92 -21.08 8.60
C PHE A 32 23.10 -22.24 9.19
N GLY A 33 22.85 -23.28 8.39
CA GLY A 33 22.07 -24.45 8.80
C GLY A 33 20.57 -24.19 9.00
N CYS A 34 20.08 -23.00 8.65
CA CYS A 34 18.68 -22.62 8.77
C CYS A 34 18.03 -22.41 7.39
N HIS A 35 16.71 -22.52 7.35
CA HIS A 35 15.92 -22.21 6.16
C HIS A 35 14.81 -21.24 6.55
N ALA A 36 14.33 -20.47 5.59
CA ALA A 36 13.20 -19.57 5.79
C ALA A 36 12.25 -19.60 4.59
N THR A 37 11.00 -19.25 4.81
CA THR A 37 10.04 -19.00 3.73
C THR A 37 9.70 -17.52 3.73
N ALA A 38 10.03 -16.83 2.64
CA ALA A 38 9.67 -15.43 2.43
C ALA A 38 8.40 -15.35 1.60
N VAL A 39 7.43 -14.55 2.08
CA VAL A 39 6.21 -14.23 1.35
C VAL A 39 6.32 -12.79 0.84
N LEU A 40 6.42 -12.62 -0.48
CA LEU A 40 6.52 -11.33 -1.15
C LEU A 40 5.13 -10.81 -1.52
N PRO A 41 4.79 -9.57 -1.17
CA PRO A 41 3.47 -9.02 -1.46
C PRO A 41 3.31 -8.67 -2.95
N SER A 42 2.17 -9.09 -3.52
CA SER A 42 1.62 -8.63 -4.81
C SER A 42 2.61 -8.66 -5.98
N VAL A 43 3.37 -9.74 -6.16
CA VAL A 43 4.35 -9.87 -7.25
C VAL A 43 3.65 -9.83 -8.61
N ALA A 44 4.09 -8.94 -9.52
CA ALA A 44 3.55 -8.79 -10.88
C ALA A 44 4.55 -9.21 -11.96
N GLU A 45 5.72 -8.60 -11.94
CA GLU A 45 6.79 -8.85 -12.91
C GLU A 45 8.13 -8.82 -12.20
N THR A 46 9.06 -9.68 -12.62
CA THR A 46 10.35 -9.77 -11.94
C THR A 46 11.45 -10.07 -12.94
N GLU A 47 12.66 -9.61 -12.64
CA GLU A 47 13.85 -9.88 -13.47
C GLU A 47 14.20 -11.38 -13.48
N LYS A 48 13.76 -12.13 -12.46
CA LYS A 48 13.88 -13.59 -12.39
C LYS A 48 12.57 -14.24 -12.85
N LYS A 49 12.57 -14.90 -14.00
CA LYS A 49 11.39 -15.55 -14.61
C LYS A 49 10.56 -16.50 -13.69
N ASN A 50 11.05 -16.88 -12.51
CA ASN A 50 10.40 -17.83 -11.59
C ASN A 50 10.21 -17.30 -10.16
N LEU A 51 10.29 -15.98 -9.92
CA LEU A 51 10.03 -15.45 -8.59
C LEU A 51 8.52 -15.53 -8.29
N GLN A 52 8.17 -16.33 -7.29
CA GLN A 52 6.79 -16.53 -6.84
C GLN A 52 6.51 -15.69 -5.58
N GLU A 53 5.24 -15.57 -5.20
CA GLU A 53 4.85 -14.89 -3.96
C GLU A 53 5.43 -15.60 -2.73
N GLU A 54 5.66 -16.92 -2.79
CA GLU A 54 6.32 -17.67 -1.72
C GLU A 54 7.66 -18.24 -2.20
N ILE A 55 8.73 -17.98 -1.43
CA ILE A 55 10.10 -18.36 -1.80
C ILE A 55 10.77 -19.06 -0.61
N LYS A 56 11.33 -20.23 -0.85
CA LYS A 56 12.21 -20.91 0.11
C LYS A 56 13.61 -20.34 0.01
N LEU A 57 14.15 -19.92 1.14
CA LEU A 57 15.47 -19.33 1.30
C LEU A 57 16.39 -20.32 2.00
N GLU A 58 17.48 -20.62 1.32
CA GLU A 58 18.62 -21.37 1.87
C GLU A 58 19.48 -20.49 2.80
N PRO A 59 20.42 -21.05 3.57
CA PRO A 59 21.37 -20.25 4.33
C PRO A 59 22.12 -19.23 3.47
N GLY A 60 22.27 -18.01 3.98
CA GLY A 60 23.02 -16.94 3.32
C GLY A 60 22.21 -15.66 3.08
N VAL A 61 22.76 -14.79 2.22
CA VAL A 61 22.16 -13.50 1.86
C VAL A 61 21.46 -13.62 0.51
N HIS A 62 20.17 -13.28 0.49
CA HIS A 62 19.34 -13.31 -0.72
C HIS A 62 18.80 -11.91 -1.00
N GLU A 63 18.97 -11.44 -2.23
CA GLU A 63 18.44 -10.15 -2.68
C GLU A 63 17.60 -10.36 -3.94
N PHE A 64 16.43 -9.71 -3.95
CA PHE A 64 15.48 -9.76 -5.05
C PHE A 64 14.96 -8.36 -5.36
N ARG A 65 14.79 -8.08 -6.65
CA ARG A 65 14.09 -6.89 -7.13
C ARG A 65 12.90 -7.35 -7.98
N TYR A 66 11.74 -6.76 -7.72
CA TYR A 66 10.51 -7.10 -8.44
C TYR A 66 9.57 -5.91 -8.55
N ARG A 67 8.66 -5.95 -9.52
CA ARG A 67 7.54 -5.02 -9.65
C ARG A 67 6.30 -5.62 -9.02
N THR A 68 5.56 -4.76 -8.34
CA THR A 68 4.30 -5.09 -7.67
C THR A 68 3.11 -4.81 -8.59
N LYS A 69 1.98 -5.50 -8.37
CA LYS A 69 0.71 -5.28 -9.10
C LYS A 69 0.17 -3.86 -8.88
N ARG A 70 0.50 -3.26 -7.74
CA ARG A 70 0.18 -1.89 -7.35
C ARG A 70 1.47 -1.12 -7.12
N ASP A 71 1.54 0.13 -7.56
CA ASP A 71 2.63 1.03 -7.19
C ASP A 71 2.48 1.46 -5.72
N TYR A 72 3.37 0.98 -4.85
CA TYR A 72 3.37 1.29 -3.42
C TYR A 72 3.78 2.73 -3.10
N ARG A 73 4.21 3.51 -4.10
CA ARG A 73 4.41 4.95 -3.95
C ARG A 73 3.08 5.71 -3.92
N LYS A 74 1.99 5.11 -4.43
CA LYS A 74 0.66 5.74 -4.42
C LYS A 74 0.01 5.64 -3.05
N ALA A 75 -0.34 6.80 -2.49
CA ALA A 75 -0.89 6.95 -1.16
C ALA A 75 -2.23 6.26 -1.00
N TYR A 76 -3.09 6.34 -2.02
CA TYR A 76 -4.47 5.89 -1.94
C TYR A 76 -4.82 4.84 -2.99
N THR A 77 -5.86 4.08 -2.68
CA THR A 77 -6.57 3.15 -3.57
C THR A 77 -8.07 3.33 -3.45
N MET A 78 -8.84 2.64 -4.30
CA MET A 78 -10.29 2.58 -4.14
C MET A 78 -10.72 2.07 -2.77
N ASP A 79 -9.93 1.19 -2.15
CA ASP A 79 -10.22 0.67 -0.81
C ASP A 79 -9.69 1.57 0.33
N SER A 80 -9.06 2.72 0.02
CA SER A 80 -8.62 3.66 1.05
C SER A 80 -9.82 4.33 1.71
N ARG A 81 -9.78 4.38 3.04
CA ARG A 81 -10.84 4.92 3.89
C ARG A 81 -10.73 6.44 4.00
N LEU A 82 -11.85 7.10 4.29
CA LEU A 82 -11.89 8.55 4.52
C LEU A 82 -10.98 8.97 5.69
N GLU A 83 -10.85 8.12 6.73
CA GLU A 83 -9.92 8.31 7.85
C GLU A 83 -8.46 8.53 7.38
N GLU A 84 -8.02 7.81 6.35
CA GLU A 84 -6.64 7.88 5.86
C GLU A 84 -6.35 9.22 5.18
N MET A 85 -7.38 9.86 4.62
CA MET A 85 -7.28 11.12 3.88
C MET A 85 -7.41 12.37 4.77
N GLN A 86 -7.93 12.21 6.00
CA GLN A 86 -8.31 13.35 6.86
C GLN A 86 -7.16 14.29 7.22
N ASN A 87 -5.92 13.82 7.12
CA ASN A 87 -4.70 14.58 7.48
C ASN A 87 -3.84 14.94 6.25
N ASP A 88 -4.32 14.72 5.02
CA ASP A 88 -3.62 15.11 3.79
C ASP A 88 -4.35 16.27 3.11
N PRO A 89 -3.81 17.51 3.19
CA PRO A 89 -4.44 18.69 2.58
C PRO A 89 -4.72 18.54 1.09
N ARG A 90 -3.86 17.79 0.36
CA ARG A 90 -4.03 17.56 -1.09
C ARG A 90 -5.26 16.69 -1.36
N ALA A 91 -5.46 15.67 -0.53
CA ALA A 91 -6.64 14.81 -0.62
C ALA A 91 -7.90 15.59 -0.25
N LEU A 92 -7.86 16.40 0.81
CA LEU A 92 -8.98 17.24 1.23
C LEU A 92 -9.40 18.26 0.15
N GLU A 93 -8.44 18.87 -0.56
CA GLU A 93 -8.72 19.79 -1.67
C GLU A 93 -9.46 19.09 -2.83
N ILE A 94 -9.04 17.87 -3.19
CA ILE A 94 -9.71 17.09 -4.23
C ILE A 94 -11.14 16.71 -3.78
N LEU A 95 -11.29 16.29 -2.52
CA LEU A 95 -12.60 15.96 -1.96
C LEU A 95 -13.51 17.18 -1.91
N GLU A 96 -13.01 18.37 -1.54
CA GLU A 96 -13.80 19.60 -1.54
C GLU A 96 -14.38 19.89 -2.93
N ARG A 97 -13.54 19.77 -3.97
CA ARG A 97 -13.93 20.09 -5.35
C ARG A 97 -14.87 19.05 -5.97
N LYS A 98 -14.61 17.76 -5.74
CA LYS A 98 -15.27 16.66 -6.47
C LYS A 98 -16.26 15.85 -5.65
N MET A 99 -16.07 15.77 -4.33
CA MET A 99 -16.88 14.97 -3.41
C MET A 99 -17.13 15.70 -2.08
N PRO A 100 -17.78 16.89 -2.10
CA PRO A 100 -17.94 17.71 -0.90
C PRO A 100 -18.70 16.99 0.23
N LEU A 101 -19.57 16.03 -0.11
CA LEU A 101 -20.25 15.18 0.86
C LEU A 101 -19.28 14.28 1.65
N ALA A 102 -18.23 13.77 1.00
CA ALA A 102 -17.20 12.98 1.69
C ALA A 102 -16.35 13.86 2.61
N LEU A 103 -16.05 15.09 2.19
CA LEU A 103 -15.37 16.05 3.07
C LEU A 103 -16.23 16.40 4.29
N ALA A 104 -17.54 16.61 4.10
CA ALA A 104 -18.46 16.85 5.21
C ALA A 104 -18.51 15.66 6.20
N LYS A 105 -18.46 14.42 5.70
CA LYS A 105 -18.34 13.21 6.52
C LYS A 105 -17.05 13.19 7.35
N ILE A 106 -15.90 13.51 6.73
CA ILE A 106 -14.62 13.64 7.44
C ILE A 106 -14.70 14.69 8.55
N GLN A 107 -15.29 15.84 8.25
CA GLN A 107 -15.46 16.94 9.22
C GLN A 107 -16.42 16.58 10.36
N GLY A 108 -17.42 15.74 10.09
CA GLY A 108 -18.35 15.20 11.08
C GLY A 108 -17.68 14.30 12.13
N LYS A 109 -16.50 13.73 11.81
CA LYS A 109 -15.71 12.85 12.69
C LYS A 109 -16.48 11.65 13.25
N ASP A 110 -17.50 11.21 12.54
CA ASP A 110 -18.23 9.99 12.89
C ASP A 110 -17.40 8.77 12.48
N ALA A 111 -17.25 7.81 13.39
CA ALA A 111 -16.37 6.65 13.19
C ALA A 111 -16.88 5.70 12.09
N GLU A 112 -18.19 5.58 11.92
CA GLU A 112 -18.77 4.74 10.86
C GLU A 112 -18.49 5.37 9.50
N ASP A 113 -18.73 6.68 9.38
CA ASP A 113 -18.47 7.43 8.16
C ASP A 113 -16.99 7.45 7.77
N LEU A 114 -16.08 7.58 8.75
CA LEU A 114 -14.64 7.59 8.50
C LEU A 114 -14.10 6.24 8.02
N ASN A 115 -14.80 5.14 8.30
CA ASN A 115 -14.42 3.81 7.84
C ASN A 115 -14.84 3.49 6.40
N LEU A 116 -15.66 4.35 5.77
CA LEU A 116 -16.08 4.16 4.38
C LEU A 116 -14.92 4.37 3.41
N SER A 117 -14.77 3.43 2.49
CA SER A 117 -13.83 3.50 1.37
C SER A 117 -14.43 4.20 0.15
N LEU A 118 -13.58 4.67 -0.78
CA LEU A 118 -14.05 5.20 -2.07
C LEU A 118 -14.91 4.16 -2.82
N ASN A 119 -14.53 2.89 -2.75
CA ASN A 119 -15.24 1.80 -3.39
C ASN A 119 -16.65 1.58 -2.81
N GLU A 120 -16.84 1.80 -1.51
CA GLU A 120 -18.18 1.73 -0.89
C GLU A 120 -19.01 2.97 -1.22
N LEU A 121 -18.40 4.15 -1.18
CA LEU A 121 -19.09 5.42 -1.46
C LEU A 121 -19.75 5.44 -2.84
N GLN A 122 -19.16 4.79 -3.86
CA GLN A 122 -19.74 4.75 -5.21
C GLN A 122 -21.11 4.05 -5.26
N TYR A 123 -21.45 3.22 -4.27
CA TYR A 123 -22.74 2.55 -4.17
C TYR A 123 -23.73 3.28 -3.26
N MET A 124 -23.33 4.37 -2.60
CA MET A 124 -24.15 5.14 -1.66
C MET A 124 -24.96 6.25 -2.36
N PHE A 125 -25.63 5.92 -3.47
CA PHE A 125 -26.45 6.87 -4.22
C PHE A 125 -27.59 7.48 -3.39
N PHE A 126 -28.09 6.75 -2.39
CA PHE A 126 -29.12 7.23 -1.47
C PHE A 126 -28.65 8.38 -0.56
N LEU A 127 -27.33 8.53 -0.39
CA LEU A 127 -26.70 9.67 0.30
C LEU A 127 -26.22 10.76 -0.67
N GLY A 128 -26.49 10.61 -1.97
CA GLY A 128 -26.07 11.56 -3.00
C GLY A 128 -24.71 11.28 -3.64
N PHE A 129 -24.08 10.12 -3.37
CA PHE A 129 -22.85 9.72 -4.05
C PHE A 129 -23.15 9.06 -5.40
N HIS A 130 -22.73 9.69 -6.49
CA HIS A 130 -22.84 9.12 -7.82
C HIS A 130 -21.52 8.44 -8.23
N PRO A 131 -21.54 7.25 -8.85
CA PRO A 131 -20.33 6.55 -9.26
C PRO A 131 -19.36 7.42 -10.07
N ASP A 132 -19.87 8.20 -11.02
CA ASP A 132 -19.06 9.07 -11.88
C ASP A 132 -18.27 10.12 -11.07
N MET A 133 -18.88 10.66 -10.01
CA MET A 133 -18.23 11.64 -9.14
C MET A 133 -17.10 10.99 -8.34
N VAL A 134 -17.35 9.77 -7.84
CA VAL A 134 -16.40 9.02 -7.02
C VAL A 134 -15.22 8.57 -7.86
N GLN A 135 -15.49 8.05 -9.05
CA GLN A 135 -14.45 7.66 -10.01
C GLN A 135 -13.62 8.87 -10.43
N SER A 136 -14.25 10.01 -10.73
CA SER A 136 -13.51 11.23 -11.08
C SER A 136 -12.64 11.75 -9.94
N ALA A 137 -13.07 11.64 -8.68
CA ALA A 137 -12.24 12.00 -7.53
C ALA A 137 -11.11 10.99 -7.33
N ALA A 138 -11.41 9.69 -7.46
CA ALA A 138 -10.44 8.61 -7.35
C ALA A 138 -9.31 8.73 -8.38
N GLU A 139 -9.62 9.10 -9.63
CA GLU A 139 -8.63 9.34 -10.68
C GLU A 139 -7.54 10.33 -10.25
N GLU A 140 -7.86 11.33 -9.44
CA GLU A 140 -6.88 12.29 -8.93
C GLU A 140 -6.22 11.81 -7.62
N LEU A 141 -7.02 11.26 -6.69
CA LEU A 141 -6.52 10.78 -5.41
C LEU A 141 -5.50 9.66 -5.58
N LEU A 142 -5.74 8.71 -6.49
CA LEU A 142 -4.86 7.57 -6.75
C LEU A 142 -3.53 7.98 -7.41
N GLN A 143 -3.42 9.22 -7.89
CA GLN A 143 -2.15 9.75 -8.40
C GLN A 143 -1.28 10.38 -7.31
N LEU A 144 -1.83 10.66 -6.13
CA LEU A 144 -1.07 11.22 -5.02
C LEU A 144 -0.02 10.23 -4.52
N ASP A 145 1.21 10.70 -4.38
CA ASP A 145 2.30 9.93 -3.81
C ASP A 145 2.30 10.01 -2.26
N VAL A 146 2.77 8.94 -1.63
CA VAL A 146 2.95 8.81 -0.17
C VAL A 146 3.87 9.92 0.32
N ILE A 147 3.46 10.60 1.40
CA ILE A 147 4.31 11.56 2.09
C ILE A 147 5.16 10.80 3.10
N TYR A 148 6.46 10.73 2.86
CA TYR A 148 7.42 10.32 3.88
C TYR A 148 7.54 11.47 4.89
N LYS A 149 6.97 11.30 6.08
CA LYS A 149 7.20 12.19 7.23
C LYS A 149 8.48 11.80 7.96
#